data_AF-A0A023ET96-F1
#
_entry.id   AF-A0A023ET96-F1
#
_cell.length_a   1.000
_cell.length_b   1.000
_cell.length_c   1.000
_cell.angle_alpha   90.00
_cell.angle_beta   90.00
_cell.angle_gamma   90.00
#
_symmetry.space_group_name_H-M   'P 1'
#
loop_
_entity.id
_entity.type
_entity.pdbx_description
1 polymer ?
#
loop_
_entity_poly.entity_id
_entity_poly.type
_entity_poly.pdbx_seq_one_letter_code
_entity_poly.pdbx_strand_id
1 'polypeptide(L)'
;SSERLGAEAGMLYGEYLMLDKVLSAQRMLSVESNKPVHDEHLFIVTHQAYELWFKQIIFELDSIRNLFNTEHMEESRTLEILKRLNRIVMILKLLVDQVPILETMTPLDFMDFRDFLSPASGFQSLQFRLLENKLGVKTEHRVKYNQKYSEVFASDPCAIERLSITESEPSLADLVQKWLERTPGLETNGFNFWGKFQGSVEKLLADQEASAMEEEHENVKNYRLMDIEKRREVCKSIFDASVHDALVARGDRRFTHRALQGAIMITFYRDEPRFSQPHQLLMLLMDIDSLITKWRYNHVIMVQRMIGSQQLGTGGSSGYQYLRSTLSDRYKVFIDLFNLSTFLIPRSSIPPLTSEMQKALNLAWGSPVHQARKVNGSAN
;
A
#
# COMPACT_ATOMS: atom_id res chain seq x y z
N SER A 1 -8.72 -51.92 -26.73
CA SER A 1 -7.80 -51.31 -25.75
C SER A 1 -7.89 -49.80 -25.85
N SER A 2 -8.64 -49.16 -24.95
CA SER A 2 -8.42 -47.75 -24.60
C SER A 2 -8.65 -47.66 -23.10
N GLU A 3 -7.54 -47.77 -22.36
CA GLU A 3 -7.53 -47.67 -20.91
C GLU A 3 -8.12 -46.31 -20.49
N ARG A 4 -9.13 -46.38 -19.62
CA ARG A 4 -9.72 -45.23 -18.94
C ARG A 4 -8.67 -44.65 -18.00
N LEU A 5 -7.92 -43.66 -18.45
CA LEU A 5 -7.26 -42.70 -17.57
C LEU A 5 -8.36 -41.89 -16.87
N GLY A 6 -8.86 -42.38 -15.72
CA GLY A 6 -9.89 -41.66 -14.96
C GLY A 6 -10.57 -42.43 -13.84
N ALA A 7 -10.04 -43.59 -13.44
CA ALA A 7 -10.60 -44.41 -12.36
C ALA A 7 -9.66 -44.58 -11.16
N GLU A 8 -8.68 -43.69 -10.99
CA GLU A 8 -8.23 -43.37 -9.63
C GLU A 8 -9.27 -42.43 -9.04
N ALA A 9 -9.71 -42.67 -7.80
CA ALA A 9 -10.68 -41.86 -7.09
C ALA A 9 -10.11 -40.44 -6.79
N GLY A 10 -9.96 -39.64 -7.82
CA GLY A 10 -9.49 -38.26 -7.77
C GLY A 10 -10.67 -37.28 -7.71
N MET A 11 -10.50 -36.23 -6.93
CA MET A 11 -11.44 -35.11 -6.84
C MET A 11 -11.64 -34.46 -8.22
N LEU A 12 -12.89 -34.24 -8.61
CA LEU A 12 -13.21 -33.62 -9.91
C LEU A 12 -12.96 -32.11 -9.87
N TYR A 13 -12.61 -31.50 -11.02
CA TYR A 13 -12.37 -30.05 -11.12
C TYR A 13 -13.53 -29.20 -10.59
N GLY A 14 -14.77 -29.55 -10.97
CA GLY A 14 -15.97 -28.84 -10.51
C GLY A 14 -16.22 -28.97 -9.01
N GLU A 15 -15.83 -30.10 -8.41
CA GLU A 15 -15.91 -30.34 -6.97
C GLU A 15 -14.86 -29.53 -6.22
N TYR A 16 -13.60 -29.55 -6.69
CA TYR A 16 -12.50 -28.81 -6.09
C TYR A 16 -12.76 -27.30 -6.05
N LEU A 17 -13.31 -26.73 -7.13
CA LEU A 17 -13.61 -25.30 -7.22
C LEU A 17 -15.01 -24.92 -6.75
N MET A 18 -15.83 -25.91 -6.35
CA MET A 18 -17.22 -25.71 -5.93
C MET A 18 -18.03 -24.90 -6.98
N LEU A 19 -17.91 -25.29 -8.25
CA LEU A 19 -18.51 -24.54 -9.36
C LEU A 19 -20.04 -24.55 -9.32
N ASP A 20 -20.65 -25.52 -8.64
CA ASP A 20 -22.08 -25.52 -8.34
C ASP A 20 -22.50 -24.28 -7.56
N LYS A 21 -21.67 -23.81 -6.62
CA LYS A 21 -21.94 -22.57 -5.85
C LYS A 21 -21.58 -21.32 -6.64
N VAL A 22 -20.39 -21.31 -7.27
CA VAL A 22 -19.90 -20.12 -7.98
C VAL A 22 -20.75 -19.81 -9.20
N LEU A 23 -21.10 -20.82 -10.01
CA LEU A 23 -21.84 -20.66 -11.27
C LEU A 23 -23.37 -20.72 -11.11
N SER A 24 -23.87 -20.80 -9.87
CA SER A 24 -25.31 -20.68 -9.57
C SER A 24 -25.63 -19.44 -8.73
N ALA A 25 -24.68 -18.51 -8.58
CA ALA A 25 -24.82 -17.30 -7.79
C ALA A 25 -25.30 -16.08 -8.61
N GLN A 26 -25.61 -16.24 -9.90
CA GLN A 26 -25.97 -15.15 -10.83
C GLN A 26 -27.48 -14.92 -10.86
N ARG A 27 -28.01 -14.25 -9.83
CA ARG A 27 -29.43 -13.92 -9.72
C ARG A 27 -29.73 -12.52 -10.26
N MET A 28 -30.46 -12.45 -11.37
CA MET A 28 -30.88 -11.19 -12.03
C MET A 28 -32.25 -10.74 -11.53
N LEU A 29 -32.33 -9.56 -10.89
CA LEU A 29 -33.57 -8.99 -10.37
C LEU A 29 -34.50 -8.49 -11.48
N SER A 30 -33.96 -8.08 -12.62
CA SER A 30 -34.74 -7.66 -13.78
C SER A 30 -35.55 -8.84 -14.36
N VAL A 31 -34.96 -10.05 -14.35
CA VAL A 31 -35.62 -11.30 -14.77
C VAL A 31 -36.76 -11.65 -13.81
N GLU A 32 -36.51 -11.58 -12.50
CA GLU A 32 -37.56 -11.84 -11.49
C GLU A 32 -38.70 -10.84 -11.53
N SER A 33 -38.41 -9.62 -11.99
CA SER A 33 -39.39 -8.55 -12.18
C SER A 33 -40.09 -8.60 -13.55
N ASN A 34 -39.92 -9.69 -14.31
CA ASN A 34 -40.46 -9.88 -15.67
C ASN A 34 -40.08 -8.79 -16.69
N LYS A 35 -38.92 -8.15 -16.50
CA LYS A 35 -38.35 -7.13 -17.40
C LYS A 35 -36.87 -7.40 -17.62
N PRO A 36 -36.50 -8.51 -18.30
CA PRO A 36 -35.11 -8.94 -18.38
C PRO A 36 -34.22 -7.90 -19.08
N VAL A 37 -33.14 -7.50 -18.42
CA VAL A 37 -32.10 -6.65 -19.00
C VAL A 37 -30.81 -7.45 -19.10
N HIS A 38 -30.33 -7.65 -20.32
CA HIS A 38 -29.19 -8.53 -20.62
C HIS A 38 -27.93 -8.15 -19.83
N ASP A 39 -27.59 -6.87 -19.79
CA ASP A 39 -26.35 -6.37 -19.20
C ASP A 39 -26.33 -6.42 -17.66
N GLU A 40 -27.46 -6.71 -16.99
CA GLU A 40 -27.46 -6.99 -15.56
C GLU A 40 -26.60 -8.22 -15.22
N HIS A 41 -26.53 -9.22 -16.12
CA HIS A 41 -25.67 -10.39 -15.93
C HIS A 41 -24.18 -9.99 -15.92
N LEU A 42 -23.77 -9.10 -16.83
CA LEU A 42 -22.41 -8.57 -16.87
C LEU A 42 -22.10 -7.81 -15.57
N PHE A 43 -23.03 -6.95 -15.13
CA PHE A 43 -22.90 -6.20 -13.88
C PHE A 43 -22.66 -7.14 -12.70
N ILE A 44 -23.44 -8.22 -12.56
CA ILE A 44 -23.29 -9.20 -11.47
C ILE A 44 -21.93 -9.92 -11.55
N VAL A 45 -21.58 -10.47 -12.71
CA VAL A 45 -20.33 -11.24 -12.88
C VAL A 45 -19.10 -10.38 -12.64
N THR A 46 -19.09 -9.12 -13.10
CA THR A 46 -17.99 -8.19 -12.83
C THR A 46 -17.81 -7.97 -11.33
N HIS A 47 -18.88 -7.68 -10.58
CA HIS A 47 -18.79 -7.46 -9.13
C HIS A 47 -18.38 -8.74 -8.38
N GLN A 48 -18.88 -9.91 -8.79
CA GLN A 48 -18.46 -11.19 -8.23
C GLN A 48 -16.96 -11.46 -8.47
N ALA A 49 -16.44 -11.15 -9.66
CA ALA A 49 -15.02 -11.25 -9.95
C ALA A 49 -14.18 -10.32 -9.07
N TYR A 50 -14.58 -9.06 -8.88
CA TYR A 50 -13.95 -8.14 -7.94
C TYR A 50 -13.92 -8.70 -6.51
N GLU A 51 -15.04 -9.22 -6.01
CA GLU A 51 -15.13 -9.75 -4.65
C GLU A 51 -14.28 -11.02 -4.44
N LEU A 52 -14.12 -11.88 -5.46
CA LEU A 52 -13.17 -13.00 -5.41
C LEU A 52 -11.72 -12.50 -5.30
N TRP A 53 -11.35 -11.48 -6.07
CA TRP A 53 -10.01 -10.90 -6.00
C TRP A 53 -9.77 -10.12 -4.70
N PHE A 54 -10.77 -9.41 -4.15
CA PHE A 54 -10.67 -8.79 -2.83
C PHE A 54 -10.43 -9.83 -1.76
N LYS A 55 -11.12 -10.98 -1.82
CA LYS A 55 -10.87 -12.10 -0.91
C LYS A 55 -9.43 -12.61 -1.01
N GLN A 56 -8.89 -12.75 -2.22
CA GLN A 56 -7.49 -13.15 -2.42
C GLN A 56 -6.52 -12.10 -1.85
N ILE A 57 -6.74 -10.82 -2.10
CA ILE A 57 -5.89 -9.74 -1.55
C ILE A 57 -5.92 -9.76 -0.02
N ILE A 58 -7.10 -9.90 0.59
CA ILE A 58 -7.24 -9.98 2.06
C ILE A 58 -6.49 -11.20 2.60
N PHE A 59 -6.58 -12.34 1.92
CA PHE A 59 -5.87 -13.56 2.31
C PHE A 59 -4.34 -13.37 2.29
N GLU A 60 -3.81 -12.76 1.22
CA GLU A 60 -2.38 -12.41 1.15
C GLU A 60 -1.99 -11.41 2.25
N LEU A 61 -2.81 -10.38 2.44
CA LEU A 61 -2.56 -9.30 3.39
C LEU A 61 -2.53 -9.80 4.84
N ASP A 62 -3.48 -10.65 5.24
CA ASP A 62 -3.51 -11.26 6.56
C ASP A 62 -2.28 -12.14 6.79
N SER A 63 -1.85 -12.88 5.77
CA SER A 63 -0.65 -13.68 5.89
C SER A 63 0.63 -12.84 5.95
N ILE A 64 0.69 -11.71 5.23
CA ILE A 64 1.79 -10.73 5.34
C ILE A 64 1.81 -10.08 6.72
N ARG A 65 0.65 -9.65 7.25
CA ARG A 65 0.53 -9.09 8.60
C ARG A 65 1.07 -10.07 9.64
N ASN A 66 0.75 -11.36 9.53
CA ASN A 66 1.28 -12.40 10.40
C ASN A 66 2.80 -12.58 10.27
N LEU A 67 3.37 -12.48 9.07
CA LEU A 67 4.82 -12.55 8.86
C LEU A 67 5.56 -11.38 9.52
N PHE A 68 4.98 -10.18 9.53
CA PHE A 68 5.52 -9.01 10.23
C PHE A 68 5.36 -9.08 11.75
N ASN A 69 4.40 -9.86 12.27
CA ASN A 69 4.09 -9.96 13.69
C ASN A 69 5.10 -10.84 14.45
N THR A 70 6.40 -10.57 14.28
CA THR A 70 7.50 -11.24 14.97
C THR A 70 8.61 -10.26 15.37
N GLU A 71 9.34 -10.59 16.43
CA GLU A 71 10.43 -9.75 16.96
C GLU A 71 11.67 -9.74 16.05
N HIS A 72 11.90 -10.83 15.31
CA HIS A 72 13.02 -10.97 14.38
C HIS A 72 12.53 -11.40 13.00
N MET A 73 12.83 -10.59 11.98
CA MET A 73 12.49 -10.90 10.59
C MET A 73 13.72 -11.47 9.87
N GLU A 74 13.67 -12.76 9.58
CA GLU A 74 14.67 -13.45 8.76
C GLU A 74 14.49 -13.08 7.28
N GLU A 75 15.58 -13.11 6.51
CA GLU A 75 15.58 -12.75 5.08
C GLU A 75 14.66 -13.65 4.24
N SER A 76 14.56 -14.93 4.60
CA SER A 76 13.63 -15.88 3.97
C SER A 76 12.17 -15.41 4.06
N ARG A 77 11.80 -14.77 5.18
CA ARG A 77 10.46 -14.19 5.38
C ARG A 77 10.30 -12.91 4.58
N THR A 78 11.34 -12.09 4.46
CA THR A 78 11.31 -10.88 3.62
C THR A 78 11.02 -11.22 2.17
N LEU A 79 11.65 -12.27 1.62
CA LEU A 79 11.34 -12.78 0.28
C LEU A 79 9.89 -13.23 0.12
N GLU A 80 9.33 -13.93 1.12
CA GLU A 80 7.94 -14.36 1.09
C GLU A 80 6.98 -13.16 1.13
N ILE A 81 7.26 -12.14 1.94
CA ILE A 81 6.50 -10.89 1.99
C ILE A 81 6.56 -10.18 0.63
N LEU A 82 7.75 -10.03 0.04
CA LEU A 82 7.93 -9.43 -1.28
C LEU A 82 7.11 -10.15 -2.35
N LYS A 83 7.18 -11.48 -2.39
CA LYS A 83 6.41 -12.30 -3.34
C LYS A 83 4.91 -12.03 -3.23
N ARG A 84 4.38 -11.96 -2.01
CA ARG A 84 2.94 -11.75 -1.76
C ARG A 84 2.49 -10.32 -2.00
N LEU A 85 3.29 -9.33 -1.63
CA LEU A 85 3.03 -7.92 -1.96
C LEU A 85 3.03 -7.73 -3.48
N ASN A 86 4.00 -8.31 -4.20
CA ASN A 86 4.02 -8.27 -5.65
C ASN A 86 2.80 -8.97 -6.26
N ARG A 87 2.33 -10.08 -5.67
CA ARG A 87 1.08 -10.72 -6.09
C ARG A 87 -0.12 -9.78 -5.91
N ILE A 88 -0.23 -9.08 -4.78
CA ILE A 88 -1.27 -8.05 -4.57
C ILE A 88 -1.19 -6.97 -5.65
N VAL A 89 0.01 -6.47 -5.96
CA VAL A 89 0.23 -5.50 -7.05
C VAL A 89 -0.29 -6.03 -8.39
N MET A 90 0.02 -7.28 -8.75
CA MET A 90 -0.46 -7.88 -10.00
C MET A 90 -1.98 -8.05 -10.04
N ILE A 91 -2.60 -8.44 -8.92
CA ILE A 91 -4.06 -8.52 -8.82
C ILE A 91 -4.68 -7.13 -8.97
N LEU A 92 -4.14 -6.11 -8.29
CA LEU A 92 -4.65 -4.75 -8.39
C LEU A 92 -4.52 -4.17 -9.81
N LYS A 93 -3.46 -4.49 -10.56
CA LYS A 93 -3.36 -4.14 -11.99
C LYS A 93 -4.50 -4.76 -12.79
N LEU A 94 -4.77 -6.05 -12.59
CA LEU A 94 -5.91 -6.72 -13.23
C LEU A 94 -7.25 -6.06 -12.84
N LEU A 95 -7.43 -5.67 -11.58
CA LEU A 95 -8.64 -4.98 -11.11
C LEU A 95 -8.82 -3.60 -11.74
N VAL A 96 -7.73 -2.88 -12.01
CA VAL A 96 -7.75 -1.62 -12.76
C VAL A 96 -8.22 -1.86 -14.20
N ASP A 97 -7.72 -2.92 -14.84
CA ASP A 97 -8.02 -3.29 -16.23
C ASP A 97 -9.38 -3.99 -16.40
N GLN A 98 -10.03 -4.40 -15.31
CA GLN A 98 -11.39 -4.94 -15.33
C GLN A 98 -12.47 -3.86 -15.52
N VAL A 99 -12.21 -2.59 -15.16
CA VAL A 99 -13.20 -1.50 -15.30
C VAL A 99 -13.66 -1.33 -16.77
N PRO A 100 -12.75 -1.32 -17.78
CA PRO A 100 -13.14 -1.29 -19.19
C PRO A 100 -14.13 -2.37 -19.64
N ILE A 101 -14.19 -3.53 -18.98
CA ILE A 101 -15.17 -4.58 -19.31
C ILE A 101 -16.58 -4.10 -18.96
N LEU A 102 -16.76 -3.47 -17.79
CA LEU A 102 -18.07 -2.92 -17.42
C LEU A 102 -18.43 -1.66 -18.20
N GLU A 103 -17.43 -0.93 -18.71
CA GLU A 103 -17.63 0.22 -19.59
C GLU A 103 -18.19 -0.13 -20.98
N THR A 104 -18.28 -1.41 -21.35
CA THR A 104 -18.95 -1.84 -22.60
C THR A 104 -20.47 -1.77 -22.49
N MET A 105 -21.02 -1.77 -21.27
CA MET A 105 -22.44 -1.54 -21.01
C MET A 105 -22.78 -0.07 -21.25
N THR A 106 -23.88 0.21 -21.94
CA THR A 106 -24.28 1.59 -22.20
C THR A 106 -24.99 2.20 -20.99
N PRO A 107 -24.96 3.53 -20.80
CA PRO A 107 -25.72 4.17 -19.73
C PRO A 107 -27.24 3.95 -19.84
N LEU A 108 -27.77 3.78 -21.06
CA LEU A 108 -29.19 3.49 -21.26
C LEU A 108 -29.55 2.09 -20.76
N ASP A 109 -28.76 1.08 -21.12
CA ASP A 109 -28.96 -0.29 -20.64
C ASP A 109 -28.80 -0.38 -19.11
N PHE A 110 -27.86 0.38 -18.54
CA PHE A 110 -27.72 0.48 -17.08
C PHE A 110 -28.98 1.04 -16.41
N MET A 111 -29.58 2.10 -16.98
CA MET A 111 -30.78 2.72 -16.41
C MET A 111 -31.97 1.75 -16.39
N ASP A 112 -32.07 0.83 -17.35
CA ASP A 112 -33.19 -0.12 -17.46
C ASP A 112 -33.25 -1.12 -16.28
N PHE A 113 -32.14 -1.37 -15.59
CA PHE A 113 -32.12 -2.24 -14.40
C PHE A 113 -31.66 -1.57 -13.11
N ARG A 114 -31.19 -0.32 -13.16
CA ARG A 114 -30.70 0.44 -11.99
C ARG A 114 -31.71 0.51 -10.85
N ASP A 115 -33.00 0.64 -11.17
CA ASP A 115 -34.06 0.79 -10.17
C ASP A 115 -34.23 -0.47 -9.30
N PHE A 116 -33.87 -1.66 -9.83
CA PHE A 116 -33.90 -2.91 -9.06
C PHE A 116 -32.76 -2.99 -8.04
N LEU A 117 -31.70 -2.18 -8.20
CA LEU A 117 -30.54 -2.21 -7.30
C LEU A 117 -30.80 -1.44 -6.01
N SER A 118 -31.72 -0.48 -5.97
CA SER A 118 -31.93 0.36 -4.79
C SER A 118 -32.47 -0.45 -3.60
N PRO A 119 -31.92 -0.28 -2.37
CA PRO A 119 -30.90 0.68 -1.93
C PRO A 119 -29.46 0.15 -1.95
N ALA A 120 -29.20 -0.99 -2.59
CA ALA A 120 -27.89 -1.62 -2.63
C ALA A 120 -26.84 -0.76 -3.34
N SER A 121 -25.62 -0.79 -2.80
CA SER A 121 -24.50 0.02 -3.31
C SER A 121 -23.15 -0.57 -2.95
N GLY A 122 -22.11 -0.22 -3.71
CA GLY A 122 -20.72 -0.57 -3.38
C GLY A 122 -20.25 -0.07 -2.00
N PHE A 123 -20.97 0.85 -1.35
CA PHE A 123 -20.76 1.16 0.07
C PHE A 123 -20.88 -0.05 0.99
N GLN A 124 -21.68 -1.04 0.59
CA GLN A 124 -21.92 -2.30 1.30
C GLN A 124 -20.90 -3.39 0.92
N SER A 125 -19.85 -3.09 0.15
CA SER A 125 -18.74 -4.04 -0.04
C SER A 125 -17.94 -4.17 1.26
N LEU A 126 -18.26 -5.19 2.05
CA LEU A 126 -17.57 -5.50 3.30
C LEU A 126 -16.08 -5.71 3.05
N GLN A 127 -15.72 -6.50 2.05
CA GLN A 127 -14.32 -6.83 1.77
C GLN A 127 -13.50 -5.60 1.39
N PHE A 128 -14.07 -4.65 0.65
CA PHE A 128 -13.37 -3.39 0.34
C PHE A 128 -13.06 -2.58 1.61
N ARG A 129 -13.97 -2.55 2.60
CA ARG A 129 -13.72 -1.89 3.89
C ARG A 129 -12.70 -2.64 4.74
N LEU A 130 -12.77 -3.96 4.78
CA LEU A 130 -11.76 -4.78 5.46
C LEU A 130 -10.37 -4.57 4.86
N LEU A 131 -10.27 -4.48 3.52
CA LEU A 131 -9.02 -4.19 2.81
C LEU A 131 -8.45 -2.82 3.22
N GLU A 132 -9.27 -1.76 3.17
CA GLU A 132 -8.84 -0.41 3.58
C GLU A 132 -8.33 -0.39 5.04
N ASN A 133 -9.05 -1.02 5.96
CA ASN A 133 -8.68 -1.07 7.38
C ASN A 133 -7.38 -1.87 7.60
N LYS A 134 -7.29 -3.07 7.01
CA LYS A 134 -6.11 -3.93 7.12
C LYS A 134 -4.86 -3.31 6.50
N LEU A 135 -4.99 -2.48 5.45
CA LEU A 135 -3.88 -1.70 4.92
C LEU A 135 -3.45 -0.59 5.90
N GLY A 136 -4.42 0.17 6.42
CA GLY A 136 -4.17 1.21 7.43
C GLY A 136 -4.90 2.53 7.19
N VAL A 137 -5.99 2.54 6.43
CA VAL A 137 -6.82 3.75 6.26
C VAL A 137 -7.54 4.04 7.57
N LYS A 138 -7.09 5.07 8.29
CA LYS A 138 -7.69 5.49 9.56
C LYS A 138 -9.05 6.17 9.36
N THR A 139 -9.96 6.01 10.32
CA THR A 139 -11.35 6.49 10.24
C THR A 139 -11.44 8.00 10.14
N GLU A 140 -10.59 8.73 10.86
CA GLU A 140 -10.49 10.19 10.85
C GLU A 140 -10.06 10.76 9.48
N HIS A 141 -9.32 10.00 8.68
CA HIS A 141 -8.91 10.41 7.34
C HIS A 141 -10.02 10.23 6.30
N ARG A 142 -11.01 9.36 6.56
CA ARG A 142 -12.14 9.17 5.66
C ARG A 142 -12.91 10.48 5.51
N VAL A 143 -13.43 10.73 4.30
CA VAL A 143 -14.28 11.91 4.06
C VAL A 143 -15.57 11.82 4.88
N LYS A 144 -16.11 12.95 5.35
CA LYS A 144 -17.21 13.02 6.34
C LYS A 144 -18.37 12.05 6.08
N TYR A 145 -18.84 11.97 4.83
CA TYR A 145 -19.93 11.07 4.44
C TYR A 145 -19.64 9.58 4.76
N ASN A 146 -18.37 9.18 4.70
CA ASN A 146 -17.91 7.81 4.88
C ASN A 146 -17.05 7.62 6.15
N GLN A 147 -17.14 8.55 7.11
CA GLN A 147 -16.50 8.37 8.42
C GLN A 147 -17.22 7.30 9.24
N LYS A 148 -18.55 7.24 9.15
CA LYS A 148 -19.38 6.22 9.79
C LYS A 148 -19.76 5.09 8.82
N TYR A 149 -18.78 4.59 8.08
CA TYR A 149 -19.01 3.59 7.04
C TYR A 149 -19.55 2.26 7.60
N SER A 150 -19.39 1.99 8.90
CA SER A 150 -19.95 0.82 9.58
C SER A 150 -21.47 0.88 9.73
N GLU A 151 -22.10 2.06 9.76
CA GLU A 151 -23.57 2.21 9.85
C GLU A 151 -24.28 1.54 8.66
N VAL A 152 -23.60 1.46 7.51
CA VAL A 152 -24.08 0.77 6.31
C VAL A 152 -24.27 -0.74 6.51
N PHE A 153 -23.61 -1.31 7.54
CA PHE A 153 -23.66 -2.73 7.89
C PHE A 153 -24.46 -3.01 9.17
N ALA A 154 -25.22 -2.03 9.69
CA ALA A 154 -25.88 -2.14 10.99
C ALA A 154 -26.86 -3.33 11.11
N SER A 155 -27.40 -3.82 10.00
CA SER A 155 -28.29 -4.99 9.94
C SER A 155 -27.57 -6.33 9.90
N ASP A 156 -26.23 -6.35 9.83
CA ASP A 156 -25.40 -7.55 9.80
C ASP A 156 -24.40 -7.54 10.98
N PRO A 157 -24.75 -8.16 12.12
CA PRO A 157 -23.88 -8.22 13.30
C PRO A 157 -22.51 -8.84 13.02
N CYS A 158 -22.43 -9.81 12.10
CA CYS A 158 -21.17 -10.47 11.74
C CYS A 158 -20.27 -9.52 10.95
N ALA A 159 -20.83 -8.73 10.03
CA ALA A 159 -20.08 -7.70 9.33
C ALA A 159 -19.53 -6.63 10.31
N ILE A 160 -20.35 -6.16 11.26
CA ILE A 160 -19.93 -5.19 12.28
C ILE A 160 -18.80 -5.74 13.15
N GLU A 161 -18.91 -6.99 13.60
CA GLU A 161 -17.86 -7.66 14.37
C GLU A 161 -16.54 -7.71 13.58
N ARG A 162 -16.59 -8.15 12.31
CA ARG A 162 -15.40 -8.21 11.45
C ARG A 162 -14.77 -6.84 11.22
N LEU A 163 -15.57 -5.80 11.03
CA LEU A 163 -15.08 -4.43 10.90
C LEU A 163 -14.38 -3.97 12.18
N SER A 164 -15.01 -4.16 13.33
CA SER A 164 -14.44 -3.83 14.65
C SER A 164 -13.10 -4.55 14.90
N ILE A 165 -12.99 -5.82 14.52
CA ILE A 165 -11.73 -6.57 14.60
C ILE A 165 -10.67 -5.88 13.73
N THR A 166 -10.97 -5.56 12.47
CA THR A 166 -9.97 -4.92 11.59
C THR A 166 -9.56 -3.51 11.99
N GLU A 167 -10.41 -2.77 12.71
CA GLU A 167 -10.06 -1.45 13.25
C GLU A 167 -9.16 -1.52 14.49
N SER A 168 -9.26 -2.60 15.26
CA SER A 168 -8.52 -2.81 16.51
C SER A 168 -7.20 -3.55 16.33
N GLU A 169 -7.14 -4.50 15.40
CA GLU A 169 -5.91 -5.22 15.09
C GLU A 169 -4.87 -4.32 14.42
N PRO A 170 -3.57 -4.59 14.60
CA PRO A 170 -2.52 -3.87 13.87
C PRO A 170 -2.72 -3.95 12.36
N SER A 171 -2.78 -2.79 11.70
CA SER A 171 -2.80 -2.71 10.24
C SER A 171 -1.40 -3.03 9.67
N LEU A 172 -1.33 -3.25 8.35
CA LEU A 172 -0.05 -3.41 7.67
C LEU A 172 0.83 -2.16 7.87
N ALA A 173 0.25 -0.96 7.83
CA ALA A 173 0.99 0.28 8.11
C ALA A 173 1.59 0.32 9.51
N ASP A 174 0.84 -0.11 10.54
CA ASP A 174 1.34 -0.13 11.92
C ASP A 174 2.50 -1.15 12.06
N LEU A 175 2.39 -2.30 11.41
CA LEU A 175 3.41 -3.35 11.43
C LEU A 175 4.68 -2.97 10.65
N VAL A 176 4.51 -2.33 9.49
CA VAL A 176 5.63 -1.80 8.67
C VAL A 176 6.38 -0.72 9.45
N GLN A 177 5.68 0.18 10.15
CA GLN A 177 6.34 1.19 11.00
C GLN A 177 7.19 0.54 12.10
N LYS A 178 6.64 -0.42 12.86
CA LYS A 178 7.40 -1.16 13.87
C LYS A 178 8.61 -1.90 13.31
N TRP A 179 8.53 -2.37 12.06
CA TRP A 179 9.67 -2.96 11.37
C TRP A 179 10.71 -1.89 10.99
N LEU A 180 10.29 -0.76 10.43
CA LEU A 180 11.18 0.35 10.07
C LEU A 180 11.90 0.96 11.27
N GLU A 181 11.25 1.03 12.43
CA GLU A 181 11.85 1.54 13.67
C GLU A 181 13.04 0.69 14.17
N ARG A 182 13.11 -0.58 13.74
CA ARG A 182 14.17 -1.54 14.04
C ARG A 182 15.24 -1.61 12.94
N THR A 183 15.23 -0.68 11.98
CA THR A 183 16.23 -0.63 10.90
C THR A 183 17.63 -0.47 11.51
N PRO A 184 18.58 -1.37 11.20
CA PRO A 184 19.92 -1.30 11.77
C PRO A 184 20.64 -0.04 11.29
N GLY A 185 21.33 0.64 12.22
CA GLY A 185 22.12 1.84 11.98
C GLY A 185 21.44 3.14 12.42
N LEU A 186 20.21 3.07 12.92
CA LEU A 186 19.50 4.18 13.57
C LEU A 186 19.95 4.41 15.02
N GLU A 187 20.73 3.50 15.61
CA GLU A 187 21.18 3.58 16.99
C GLU A 187 22.19 4.74 17.16
N THR A 188 21.96 5.58 18.18
CA THR A 188 22.83 6.72 18.51
C THR A 188 24.24 6.29 18.93
N ASN A 189 24.33 5.15 19.62
CA ASN A 189 25.59 4.55 20.06
C ASN A 189 26.23 3.63 19.00
N GLY A 190 25.59 3.49 17.83
CA GLY A 190 26.04 2.65 16.73
C GLY A 190 26.47 3.51 15.53
N PHE A 191 25.91 3.22 14.35
CA PHE A 191 26.23 3.99 13.14
C PHE A 191 25.74 5.44 13.21
N ASN A 192 24.70 5.74 14.01
CA ASN A 192 24.08 7.05 14.15
C ASN A 192 23.77 7.70 12.80
N PHE A 193 23.01 7.00 11.96
CA PHE A 193 22.62 7.49 10.64
C PHE A 193 22.01 8.89 10.71
N TRP A 194 21.10 9.12 11.66
CA TRP A 194 20.33 10.36 11.73
C TRP A 194 21.20 11.59 12.01
N GLY A 195 22.10 11.51 13.00
CA GLY A 195 23.03 12.61 13.30
C GLY A 195 24.00 12.89 12.16
N LYS A 196 24.52 11.84 11.50
CA LYS A 196 25.40 12.01 10.33
C LYS A 196 24.66 12.59 9.13
N PHE A 197 23.42 12.18 8.91
CA PHE A 197 22.59 12.70 7.83
C PHE A 197 22.29 14.18 8.06
N GLN A 198 21.90 14.58 9.27
CA GLN A 198 21.72 15.99 9.62
C GLN A 198 22.98 16.82 9.34
N GLY A 199 24.13 16.39 9.85
CA GLY A 199 25.40 17.11 9.60
C GLY A 199 25.77 17.19 8.12
N SER A 200 25.43 16.16 7.33
CA SER A 200 25.69 16.17 5.88
C SER A 200 24.76 17.12 5.13
N VAL A 201 23.50 17.23 5.54
CA VAL A 201 22.54 18.21 5.00
C VAL A 201 22.96 19.63 5.37
N GLU A 202 23.32 19.88 6.62
CA GLU A 202 23.79 21.19 7.08
C GLU A 202 25.03 21.64 6.30
N LYS A 203 25.99 20.74 6.10
CA LYS A 203 27.17 21.00 5.26
C LYS A 203 26.80 21.29 3.82
N LEU A 204 25.94 20.46 3.21
CA LEU A 204 25.49 20.66 1.83
C LEU A 204 24.83 22.03 1.63
N LEU A 205 23.94 22.42 2.55
CA LEU A 205 23.26 23.72 2.48
C LEU A 205 24.25 24.88 2.66
N ALA A 206 25.23 24.75 3.56
CA ALA A 206 26.27 25.77 3.75
C ALA A 206 27.17 25.91 2.50
N ASP A 207 27.57 24.79 1.88
CA ASP A 207 28.36 24.80 0.65
C ASP A 207 27.57 25.42 -0.52
N GLN A 208 26.27 25.11 -0.62
CA GLN A 208 25.37 25.71 -1.62
C GLN A 208 25.16 27.21 -1.40
N GLU A 209 25.07 27.65 -0.14
CA GLU A 209 24.92 29.05 0.24
C GLU A 209 26.19 29.85 -0.09
N ALA A 210 27.37 29.32 0.24
CA ALA A 210 28.64 29.93 -0.15
C ALA A 210 28.75 30.08 -1.68
N SER A 211 28.44 29.02 -2.43
CA SER A 211 28.42 29.06 -3.90
C SER A 211 27.37 30.02 -4.48
N ALA A 212 26.22 30.20 -3.80
CA ALA A 212 25.22 31.18 -4.22
C ALA A 212 25.67 32.63 -3.94
N MET A 213 26.46 32.86 -2.89
CA MET A 213 27.00 34.19 -2.58
C MET A 213 28.03 34.68 -3.59
N GLU A 214 28.75 33.75 -4.23
CA GLU A 214 29.71 34.00 -5.32
C GLU A 214 29.05 34.25 -6.69
N GLU A 215 27.73 34.09 -6.81
CA GLU A 215 26.99 34.30 -8.07
C GLU A 215 26.96 35.79 -8.46
N GLU A 216 27.40 36.08 -9.69
CA GLU A 216 27.48 37.45 -10.21
C GLU A 216 26.10 38.04 -10.56
N HIS A 217 25.17 37.19 -11.00
CA HIS A 217 23.84 37.62 -11.40
C HIS A 217 22.88 37.68 -10.21
N GLU A 218 22.54 38.89 -9.78
CA GLU A 218 21.68 39.17 -8.62
C GLU A 218 20.35 38.40 -8.62
N ASN A 219 19.70 38.26 -9.78
CA ASN A 219 18.45 37.51 -9.90
C ASN A 219 18.65 36.00 -9.62
N VAL A 220 19.75 35.43 -10.11
CA VAL A 220 20.10 34.01 -9.93
C VAL A 220 20.50 33.77 -8.48
N LYS A 221 21.31 34.67 -7.91
CA LYS A 221 21.69 34.66 -6.49
C LYS A 221 20.46 34.65 -5.58
N ASN A 222 19.54 35.59 -5.76
CA ASN A 222 18.33 35.67 -4.95
C ASN A 222 17.42 34.45 -5.09
N TYR A 223 17.31 33.89 -6.31
CA TYR A 223 16.58 32.64 -6.52
C TYR A 223 17.22 31.46 -5.78
N ARG A 224 18.54 31.29 -5.90
CA ARG A 224 19.29 30.21 -5.22
C ARG A 224 19.18 30.31 -3.70
N LEU A 225 19.35 31.51 -3.13
CA LEU A 225 19.20 31.73 -1.70
C LEU A 225 17.77 31.41 -1.20
N MET A 226 16.74 31.81 -1.95
CA MET A 226 15.36 31.46 -1.63
C MET A 226 15.13 29.93 -1.67
N ASP A 227 15.68 29.23 -2.67
CA ASP A 227 15.56 27.77 -2.77
C ASP A 227 16.25 27.05 -1.61
N ILE A 228 17.45 27.50 -1.23
CA ILE A 228 18.20 26.99 -0.08
C ILE A 228 17.41 27.17 1.21
N GLU A 229 16.80 28.34 1.44
CA GLU A 229 16.01 28.59 2.65
C GLU A 229 14.74 27.72 2.70
N LYS A 230 14.06 27.55 1.57
CA LYS A 230 12.95 26.58 1.47
C LYS A 230 13.41 25.17 1.76
N ARG A 231 14.59 24.78 1.25
CA ARG A 231 15.18 23.46 1.50
C ARG A 231 15.50 23.26 2.98
N ARG A 232 16.03 24.30 3.64
CA ARG A 232 16.33 24.31 5.07
C ARG A 232 15.07 24.07 5.90
N GLU A 233 13.96 24.76 5.59
CA GLU A 233 12.69 24.57 6.30
C GLU A 233 12.11 23.16 6.07
N VAL A 234 12.17 22.66 4.84
CA VAL A 234 11.76 21.29 4.51
C VAL A 234 12.57 20.25 5.29
N CYS A 235 13.90 20.40 5.36
CA CYS A 235 14.77 19.50 6.13
C CYS A 235 14.58 19.65 7.64
N LYS A 236 14.34 20.86 8.14
CA LYS A 236 14.01 21.10 9.56
C LYS A 236 12.77 20.32 9.98
N SER A 237 11.77 20.22 9.10
CA SER A 237 10.55 19.46 9.36
C SER A 237 10.77 17.96 9.62
N ILE A 238 11.90 17.39 9.20
CA ILE A 238 12.26 16.00 9.52
C ILE A 238 13.21 15.93 10.70
N PHE A 239 14.14 16.87 10.89
CA PHE A 239 15.09 16.82 12.01
C PHE A 239 14.48 17.21 13.35
N ASP A 240 13.47 18.06 13.36
CA ASP A 240 12.70 18.41 14.56
C ASP A 240 11.54 17.42 14.76
N ALA A 241 11.63 16.60 15.81
CA ALA A 241 10.61 15.62 16.15
C ALA A 241 9.26 16.27 16.47
N SER A 242 9.25 17.45 17.12
CA SER A 242 8.00 18.14 17.48
C SER A 242 7.25 18.65 16.24
N VAL A 243 7.99 19.15 15.24
CA VAL A 243 7.41 19.55 13.95
C VAL A 243 6.89 18.33 13.21
N HIS A 244 7.63 17.22 13.22
CA HIS A 244 7.17 15.96 12.63
C HIS A 244 5.87 15.47 13.29
N ASP A 245 5.80 15.45 14.61
CA ASP A 245 4.63 14.98 15.36
C ASP A 245 3.40 15.87 15.09
N ALA A 246 3.59 17.18 14.94
CA ALA A 246 2.52 18.10 14.51
C ALA A 246 1.99 17.77 13.10
N LEU A 247 2.87 17.34 12.18
CA LEU A 247 2.48 16.89 10.82
C LEU A 247 1.74 15.54 10.84
N VAL A 248 2.09 14.66 11.78
CA VAL A 248 1.35 13.39 12.00
C VAL A 248 -0.03 13.69 12.58
N ALA A 249 -0.12 14.54 13.61
CA ALA A 249 -1.38 14.89 14.27
C ALA A 249 -2.41 15.55 13.33
N ARG A 250 -1.94 16.32 12.33
CA ARG A 250 -2.82 16.94 11.32
C ARG A 250 -3.19 16.02 10.15
N GLY A 251 -2.59 14.83 10.07
CA GLY A 251 -2.84 13.89 8.99
C GLY A 251 -2.11 14.22 7.68
N ASP A 252 -0.95 14.88 7.75
CA ASP A 252 -0.08 15.11 6.58
C ASP A 252 1.08 14.11 6.50
N ARG A 253 1.45 13.52 7.64
CA ARG A 253 2.31 12.33 7.75
C ARG A 253 1.55 11.20 8.43
N ARG A 254 2.01 9.97 8.26
CA ARG A 254 1.44 8.76 8.87
C ARG A 254 2.45 8.04 9.74
N PHE A 255 3.71 8.01 9.30
CA PHE A 255 4.78 7.29 9.97
C PHE A 255 5.19 8.00 11.26
N THR A 256 5.58 7.21 12.27
CA THR A 256 6.35 7.73 13.40
C THR A 256 7.67 8.34 12.92
N HIS A 257 8.23 9.25 13.71
CA HIS A 257 9.50 9.90 13.39
C HIS A 257 10.60 8.87 13.13
N ARG A 258 10.72 7.86 13.99
CA ARG A 258 11.73 6.81 13.87
C ARG A 258 11.49 5.88 12.67
N ALA A 259 10.23 5.55 12.34
CA ALA A 259 9.92 4.79 11.12
C ALA A 259 10.33 5.56 9.86
N LEU A 260 10.10 6.89 9.84
CA LEU A 260 10.55 7.74 8.74
C LEU A 260 12.08 7.72 8.58
N GLN A 261 12.84 7.77 9.68
CA GLN A 261 14.30 7.65 9.64
C GLN A 261 14.75 6.32 9.01
N GLY A 262 14.13 5.20 9.40
CA GLY A 262 14.41 3.89 8.82
C GLY A 262 14.12 3.82 7.32
N ALA A 263 13.01 4.40 6.88
CA ALA A 263 12.63 4.45 5.47
C ALA A 263 13.62 5.29 4.63
N ILE A 264 14.06 6.45 5.16
CA ILE A 264 15.11 7.26 4.53
C ILE A 264 16.42 6.48 4.44
N MET A 265 16.83 5.80 5.52
CA MET A 265 18.05 5.00 5.57
C MET A 265 18.04 3.89 4.51
N ILE A 266 16.98 3.09 4.46
CA ILE A 266 16.80 2.04 3.45
C ILE A 266 16.87 2.61 2.04
N THR A 267 16.30 3.81 1.83
CA THR A 267 16.29 4.45 0.51
C THR A 267 17.69 4.90 0.07
N PHE A 268 18.50 5.45 0.98
CA PHE A 268 19.87 5.88 0.65
C PHE A 268 20.83 4.72 0.45
N TYR A 269 20.72 3.66 1.26
CA TYR A 269 21.62 2.51 1.20
C TYR A 269 20.98 1.30 0.50
N ARG A 270 20.00 1.54 -0.39
CA ARG A 270 19.27 0.50 -1.14
C ARG A 270 20.16 -0.44 -1.97
N ASP A 271 21.37 0.00 -2.31
CA ASP A 271 22.34 -0.77 -3.08
C ASP A 271 23.10 -1.79 -2.21
N GLU A 272 22.97 -1.70 -0.87
CA GLU A 272 23.52 -2.68 0.06
C GLU A 272 22.69 -3.98 0.08
N PRO A 273 23.31 -5.18 0.13
CA PRO A 273 22.59 -6.45 0.03
C PRO A 273 21.43 -6.58 1.00
N ARG A 274 21.62 -6.26 2.29
CA ARG A 274 20.57 -6.34 3.32
C ARG A 274 19.47 -5.28 3.19
N PHE A 275 19.67 -4.22 2.41
CA PHE A 275 18.65 -3.18 2.17
C PHE A 275 18.00 -3.24 0.79
N SER A 276 18.56 -4.02 -0.14
CA SER A 276 17.96 -4.23 -1.46
C SER A 276 16.51 -4.75 -1.40
N GLN A 277 16.27 -5.80 -0.62
CA GLN A 277 14.94 -6.38 -0.42
C GLN A 277 14.00 -5.46 0.39
N PRO A 278 14.42 -4.88 1.53
CA PRO A 278 13.65 -3.84 2.21
C PRO A 278 13.23 -2.68 1.29
N HIS A 279 14.11 -2.21 0.41
CA HIS A 279 13.76 -1.14 -0.52
C HIS A 279 12.71 -1.59 -1.53
N GLN A 280 12.82 -2.80 -2.09
CA GLN A 280 11.78 -3.37 -2.96
C GLN A 280 10.42 -3.47 -2.24
N LEU A 281 10.43 -3.78 -0.95
CA LEU A 281 9.23 -3.85 -0.14
C LEU A 281 8.55 -2.48 -0.07
N LEU A 282 9.32 -1.42 0.22
CA LEU A 282 8.80 -0.04 0.24
C LEU A 282 8.22 0.38 -1.12
N MET A 283 8.88 -0.01 -2.22
CA MET A 283 8.36 0.25 -3.57
C MET A 283 7.03 -0.45 -3.82
N LEU A 284 6.88 -1.72 -3.43
CA LEU A 284 5.62 -2.45 -3.60
C LEU A 284 4.48 -1.86 -2.76
N LEU A 285 4.76 -1.31 -1.57
CA LEU A 285 3.76 -0.60 -0.77
C LEU A 285 3.27 0.67 -1.48
N MET A 286 4.17 1.43 -2.10
CA MET A 286 3.81 2.57 -2.94
C MET A 286 3.01 2.15 -4.18
N ASP A 287 3.38 1.04 -4.82
CA ASP A 287 2.64 0.51 -5.98
C ASP A 287 1.20 0.12 -5.60
N ILE A 288 0.99 -0.49 -4.43
CA ILE A 288 -0.35 -0.81 -3.91
C ILE A 288 -1.20 0.45 -3.75
N ASP A 289 -0.69 1.50 -3.08
CA ASP A 289 -1.41 2.77 -2.90
C ASP A 289 -1.72 3.44 -4.25
N SER A 290 -0.76 3.43 -5.17
CA SER A 290 -0.93 3.97 -6.52
C SER A 290 -2.04 3.23 -7.28
N LEU A 291 -2.05 1.90 -7.23
CA LEU A 291 -3.02 1.09 -7.94
C LEU A 291 -4.42 1.17 -7.34
N ILE A 292 -4.56 1.26 -6.01
CA ILE A 292 -5.85 1.51 -5.37
C ILE A 292 -6.39 2.88 -5.79
N THR A 293 -5.53 3.90 -5.85
CA THR A 293 -5.92 5.25 -6.31
C THR A 293 -6.33 5.23 -7.79
N LYS A 294 -5.60 4.52 -8.65
CA LYS A 294 -5.95 4.33 -10.07
C LYS A 294 -7.28 3.59 -10.22
N TRP A 295 -7.52 2.54 -9.43
CA TRP A 295 -8.79 1.83 -9.44
C TRP A 295 -9.96 2.75 -9.04
N ARG A 296 -9.79 3.56 -7.97
CA ARG A 296 -10.79 4.57 -7.59
C ARG A 296 -11.03 5.58 -8.71
N TYR A 297 -9.97 6.03 -9.38
CA TYR A 297 -10.09 6.97 -10.49
C TYR A 297 -10.86 6.37 -11.66
N ASN A 298 -10.50 5.17 -12.12
CA ASN A 298 -11.23 4.47 -13.19
C ASN A 298 -12.70 4.26 -12.81
N HIS A 299 -12.97 3.86 -11.57
CA HIS A 299 -14.33 3.73 -11.06
C HIS A 299 -15.09 5.08 -11.09
N VAL A 300 -14.46 6.19 -10.70
CA VAL A 300 -15.05 7.54 -10.78
C VAL A 300 -15.42 7.91 -12.23
N ILE A 301 -14.53 7.65 -13.19
CA ILE A 301 -14.77 7.96 -14.60
C ILE A 301 -15.91 7.10 -15.17
N MET A 302 -15.91 5.80 -14.89
CA MET A 302 -16.99 4.89 -15.26
C MET A 302 -18.33 5.36 -14.68
N VAL A 303 -18.38 5.70 -13.37
CA VAL A 303 -19.60 6.19 -12.73
C VAL A 303 -20.07 7.50 -13.36
N GLN A 304 -19.16 8.42 -13.71
CA GLN A 304 -19.51 9.65 -14.41
C GLN A 304 -20.13 9.37 -15.79
N ARG A 305 -19.64 8.34 -16.50
CA ARG A 305 -20.25 7.89 -17.78
C ARG A 305 -21.64 7.29 -17.56
N MET A 306 -21.81 6.46 -16.53
CA MET A 306 -23.05 5.73 -16.28
C MET A 306 -24.20 6.60 -15.74
N ILE A 307 -23.93 7.52 -14.80
CA ILE A 307 -24.97 8.30 -14.10
C ILE A 307 -24.74 9.82 -14.12
N GLY A 308 -23.71 10.30 -14.82
CA GLY A 308 -23.36 11.72 -14.83
C GLY A 308 -22.81 12.21 -13.49
N SER A 309 -22.84 13.52 -13.28
CA SER A 309 -22.27 14.19 -12.09
C SER A 309 -23.31 14.62 -11.05
N GLN A 310 -24.60 14.56 -11.39
CA GLN A 310 -25.70 15.12 -10.60
C GLN A 310 -26.67 14.08 -10.05
N GLN A 311 -26.69 12.86 -10.59
CA GLN A 311 -27.53 11.80 -10.01
C GLN A 311 -26.94 11.32 -8.68
N LEU A 312 -27.81 11.18 -7.68
CA LEU A 312 -27.47 10.56 -6.41
C LEU A 312 -27.15 9.08 -6.62
N GLY A 313 -26.16 8.57 -5.88
CA GLY A 313 -25.90 7.14 -5.84
C GLY A 313 -27.06 6.38 -5.17
N THR A 314 -27.28 5.13 -5.56
CA THR A 314 -28.30 4.25 -4.94
C THR A 314 -28.08 4.07 -3.44
N GLY A 315 -26.83 4.22 -2.96
CA GLY A 315 -26.47 4.19 -1.54
C GLY A 315 -26.64 5.52 -0.80
N GLY A 316 -27.29 6.53 -1.38
CA GLY A 316 -27.61 7.80 -0.72
C GLY A 316 -26.48 8.85 -0.69
N SER A 317 -25.39 8.63 -1.43
CA SER A 317 -24.29 9.59 -1.53
C SER A 317 -24.53 10.61 -2.64
N SER A 318 -23.72 11.67 -2.68
CA SER A 318 -23.65 12.60 -3.82
C SER A 318 -23.07 11.97 -5.11
N GLY A 319 -22.97 10.64 -5.16
CA GLY A 319 -22.55 9.85 -6.31
C GLY A 319 -21.12 10.20 -6.70
N TYR A 320 -20.97 10.79 -7.90
CA TYR A 320 -19.70 11.20 -8.48
C TYR A 320 -18.85 12.10 -7.56
N GLN A 321 -19.45 13.09 -6.90
CA GLN A 321 -18.70 14.06 -6.08
C GLN A 321 -18.06 13.39 -4.85
N TYR A 322 -18.80 12.49 -4.20
CA TYR A 322 -18.27 11.67 -3.13
C TYR A 322 -17.08 10.83 -3.64
N LEU A 323 -17.25 10.07 -4.72
CA LEU A 323 -16.21 9.19 -5.22
C LEU A 323 -14.95 9.98 -5.62
N ARG A 324 -15.11 11.14 -6.26
CA ARG A 324 -14.01 12.04 -6.59
C ARG A 324 -13.25 12.50 -5.35
N SER A 325 -13.93 12.76 -4.23
CA SER A 325 -13.26 13.15 -2.97
C SER A 325 -12.40 12.03 -2.37
N THR A 326 -12.67 10.76 -2.73
CA THR A 326 -11.86 9.61 -2.30
C THR A 326 -10.52 9.49 -3.05
N LEU A 327 -10.30 10.29 -4.10
CA LEU A 327 -9.03 10.36 -4.84
C LEU A 327 -7.94 11.18 -4.12
N SER A 328 -8.22 11.69 -2.92
CA SER A 328 -7.29 12.50 -2.16
C SER A 328 -6.23 11.66 -1.43
N ASP A 329 -5.11 12.28 -1.09
CA ASP A 329 -4.02 11.68 -0.32
C ASP A 329 -4.43 11.24 1.09
N ARG A 330 -5.63 11.62 1.54
CA ARG A 330 -6.24 11.11 2.78
C ARG A 330 -6.38 9.58 2.79
N TYR A 331 -6.57 8.97 1.62
CA TYR A 331 -6.70 7.52 1.47
C TYR A 331 -5.37 6.82 1.16
N LYS A 332 -4.28 7.56 0.92
CA LYS A 332 -2.94 6.96 0.73
C LYS A 332 -2.35 6.61 2.09
N VAL A 333 -2.14 5.32 2.31
CA VAL A 333 -1.68 4.80 3.61
C VAL A 333 -0.19 5.07 3.81
N PHE A 334 0.60 4.93 2.75
CA PHE A 334 2.06 5.06 2.73
C PHE A 334 2.51 6.37 2.08
N ILE A 335 1.75 7.46 2.26
CA ILE A 335 2.04 8.78 1.69
C ILE A 335 3.47 9.27 2.02
N ASP A 336 3.98 8.93 3.19
CA ASP A 336 5.34 9.28 3.62
C ASP A 336 6.41 8.69 2.68
N LEU A 337 6.19 7.48 2.14
CA LEU A 337 7.11 6.83 1.21
C LEU A 337 7.25 7.61 -0.10
N PHE A 338 6.14 8.15 -0.63
CA PHE A 338 6.16 9.03 -1.80
C PHE A 338 6.94 10.32 -1.52
N ASN A 339 6.72 10.88 -0.33
CA ASN A 339 7.34 12.13 0.10
C ASN A 339 8.80 11.99 0.54
N LEU A 340 9.37 10.77 0.62
CA LEU A 340 10.80 10.57 0.88
C LEU A 340 11.68 11.25 -0.18
N SER A 341 11.21 11.30 -1.42
CA SER A 341 11.90 11.94 -2.54
C SER A 341 12.20 13.41 -2.25
N THR A 342 11.36 14.05 -1.44
CA THR A 342 11.55 15.42 -0.97
C THR A 342 12.81 15.57 -0.13
N PHE A 343 13.33 14.53 0.54
CA PHE A 343 14.47 14.64 1.45
C PHE A 343 15.78 14.10 0.87
N LEU A 344 15.79 13.72 -0.41
CA LEU A 344 16.99 13.18 -1.04
C LEU A 344 18.09 14.23 -1.18
N ILE A 345 19.34 13.80 -1.02
CA ILE A 345 20.55 14.60 -1.24
C ILE A 345 21.44 13.91 -2.27
N PRO A 346 22.40 14.64 -2.90
CA PRO A 346 23.35 14.04 -3.83
C PRO A 346 24.09 12.86 -3.20
N ARG A 347 24.41 11.83 -3.99
CA ARG A 347 25.08 10.60 -3.51
C ARG A 347 26.39 10.88 -2.79
N SER A 348 27.14 11.89 -3.23
CA SER A 348 28.40 12.34 -2.61
C SER A 348 28.23 12.89 -1.19
N SER A 349 27.02 13.33 -0.83
CA SER A 349 26.68 13.91 0.46
C SER A 349 26.00 12.90 1.39
N ILE A 350 25.73 11.67 0.93
CA ILE A 350 25.20 10.62 1.80
C ILE A 350 26.31 10.19 2.76
N PRO A 351 26.05 10.05 4.08
CA PRO A 351 27.06 9.59 5.02
C PRO A 351 27.68 8.25 4.58
N PRO A 352 29.02 8.14 4.47
CA PRO A 352 29.63 6.88 4.10
C PRO A 352 29.42 5.85 5.22
N LEU A 353 29.13 4.60 4.83
CA LEU A 353 29.04 3.49 5.76
C LEU A 353 30.43 3.23 6.39
N THR A 354 30.46 3.00 7.71
CA THR A 354 31.69 2.55 8.37
C THR A 354 32.01 1.11 7.95
N SER A 355 33.26 0.68 8.08
CA SER A 355 33.66 -0.71 7.76
C SER A 355 32.84 -1.75 8.55
N GLU A 356 32.47 -1.43 9.78
CA GLU A 356 31.59 -2.26 10.61
C GLU A 356 30.17 -2.31 10.06
N MET A 357 29.60 -1.17 9.67
CA MET A 357 28.26 -1.10 9.10
C MET A 357 28.19 -1.78 7.72
N GLN A 358 29.22 -1.62 6.89
CA GLN A 358 29.32 -2.35 5.62
C GLN A 358 29.34 -3.86 5.85
N LYS A 359 30.13 -4.36 6.81
CA LYS A 359 30.11 -5.79 7.16
C LYS A 359 28.77 -6.25 7.70
N ALA A 360 28.10 -5.42 8.50
CA ALA A 360 26.77 -5.72 9.01
C ALA A 360 25.72 -5.77 7.89
N LEU A 361 25.82 -4.92 6.87
CA LEU A 361 24.88 -4.83 5.75
C LEU A 361 25.20 -5.75 4.56
N ASN A 362 26.41 -6.30 4.52
CA ASN A 362 26.85 -7.20 3.47
C ASN A 362 26.50 -8.66 3.80
N LEU A 363 26.08 -9.40 2.77
CA LEU A 363 25.93 -10.85 2.81
C LEU A 363 27.31 -11.45 2.57
N ALA A 364 28.06 -11.74 3.63
CA ALA A 364 29.37 -12.37 3.49
C ALA A 364 29.22 -13.80 2.93
N TRP A 365 29.32 -13.97 1.61
CA TRP A 365 29.56 -15.26 1.00
C TRP A 365 31.02 -15.64 1.25
N GLY A 366 31.25 -16.50 2.26
CA GLY A 366 32.56 -17.12 2.51
C GLY A 366 33.45 -16.49 3.59
N SER A 367 32.93 -16.16 4.77
CA SER A 367 33.78 -15.91 5.96
C SER A 367 33.96 -17.19 6.80
N PRO A 368 35.14 -17.43 7.41
CA PRO A 368 35.69 -18.76 7.68
C PRO A 368 35.14 -19.41 8.97
N VAL A 369 33.84 -19.67 9.03
CA VAL A 369 33.28 -20.50 10.13
C VAL A 369 33.54 -22.01 9.89
N HIS A 370 34.01 -22.39 8.69
CA HIS A 370 34.28 -23.78 8.32
C HIS A 370 35.72 -24.28 8.48
N GLN A 371 36.68 -23.47 8.93
CA GLN A 371 38.06 -23.94 9.14
C GLN A 371 38.39 -24.30 10.61
N ALA A 372 37.55 -23.96 11.58
CA ALA A 372 37.80 -24.30 13.00
C ALA A 372 37.43 -25.74 13.40
N ARG A 373 37.12 -26.63 12.44
CA ARG A 373 36.75 -28.04 12.73
C ARG A 373 37.73 -29.09 12.19
N LYS A 374 38.92 -28.69 11.72
CA LYS A 374 39.99 -29.61 11.28
C LYS A 374 41.34 -29.33 11.93
N VAL A 375 41.38 -29.13 13.25
CA VAL A 375 42.61 -29.32 14.04
C VAL A 375 42.17 -29.82 15.43
N ASN A 376 41.97 -31.13 15.56
CA ASN A 376 42.03 -31.89 16.83
C ASN A 376 41.75 -33.37 16.52
N GLY A 377 42.68 -33.97 15.79
CA GLY A 377 42.60 -35.38 15.39
C GLY A 377 43.92 -35.88 14.84
N SER A 378 45.02 -35.64 15.56
CA SER A 378 46.30 -36.34 15.34
C SER A 378 47.25 -36.13 16.53
N ALA A 379 47.70 -37.25 17.13
CA ALA A 379 48.71 -37.43 18.19
C ALA A 379 48.21 -37.08 19.62
N ASN A 380 48.29 -37.94 20.64
CA ASN A 380 49.02 -39.19 20.89
C ASN A 380 48.18 -40.15 21.75
#